data_AF-A0A4U5ZUA4-F1
#
_entry.id   AF-A0A4U5ZUA4-F1
#
_cell.length_a   1.000
_cell.length_b   1.000
_cell.length_c   1.000
_cell.angle_alpha   90.00
_cell.angle_beta   90.00
_cell.angle_gamma   90.00
#
_symmetry.space_group_name_H-M   'P 1'
#
loop_
_entity.id
_entity.type
_entity.pdbx_description
1 polymer ?
#
loop_
_entity_poly.entity_id
_entity_poly.type
_entity_poly.pdbx_seq_one_letter_code
_entity_poly.pdbx_strand_id
1 'polypeptide(L)'
;MRFELWTAEHWRPLRAQAPELLVSNAAFWSTIGSFAVPLIMLGAVVIWLDKRQIFLPAFLGWSLLVWMVTASLIIEVSGFPLGIPIAICLILGVKQQRAVPHLRDVRRA
;
A
#
# COMPACT_ATOMS: atom_id res chain seq x y z
N MET A 1 1.64 -31.62 17.65
CA MET A 1 1.17 -30.23 17.86
C MET A 1 0.60 -29.73 16.55
N ARG A 2 -0.68 -29.33 16.51
CA ARG A 2 -1.29 -28.70 15.33
C ARG A 2 -1.06 -27.20 15.47
N PHE A 3 -0.27 -26.61 14.58
CA PHE A 3 -0.08 -25.16 14.57
C PHE A 3 -1.34 -24.53 13.95
N GLU A 4 -2.33 -24.21 14.79
CA GLU A 4 -3.50 -23.44 14.37
C GLU A 4 -3.11 -21.97 14.26
N LEU A 5 -2.35 -21.65 13.21
CA LEU A 5 -2.01 -20.29 12.86
C LEU A 5 -3.25 -19.63 12.24
N TRP A 6 -3.76 -18.59 12.88
CA TRP A 6 -4.89 -17.78 12.37
C TRP A 6 -4.69 -17.33 10.90
N THR A 7 -3.44 -17.09 10.51
CA THR A 7 -3.08 -16.69 9.14
C THR A 7 -3.28 -17.81 8.13
N ALA A 8 -3.18 -19.08 8.52
CA ALA A 8 -3.33 -20.22 7.61
C ALA A 8 -4.72 -20.25 6.94
N GLU A 9 -5.75 -19.76 7.63
CA GLU A 9 -7.10 -19.67 7.06
C GLU A 9 -7.17 -18.65 5.90
N HIS A 10 -6.33 -17.62 5.93
CA HIS A 10 -6.25 -16.58 4.88
C HIS A 10 -5.56 -17.05 3.61
N TRP A 11 -4.77 -18.12 3.69
CA TRP A 11 -4.11 -18.75 2.54
C TRP A 11 -5.02 -19.74 1.82
N ARG A 12 -6.20 -20.04 2.37
CA ARG A 12 -7.19 -20.87 1.69
C ARG A 12 -7.84 -20.09 0.55
N PRO A 13 -8.18 -20.74 -0.58
CA PRO A 13 -8.93 -20.09 -1.65
C PRO A 13 -10.22 -19.44 -1.12
N LEU A 14 -10.63 -18.28 -1.65
CA LEU A 14 -11.83 -17.52 -1.22
C LEU A 14 -13.07 -18.41 -0.99
N ARG A 15 -13.33 -19.33 -1.92
CA ARG A 15 -14.47 -20.27 -1.88
C ARG A 15 -14.40 -21.33 -0.77
N ALA A 16 -13.23 -21.50 -0.16
CA ALA A 16 -12.94 -22.47 0.88
C ALA A 16 -12.72 -21.82 2.26
N GLN A 17 -12.81 -20.49 2.35
CA GLN A 17 -12.72 -19.75 3.60
C GLN A 17 -14.05 -19.78 4.35
N ALA A 18 -13.99 -19.72 5.68
CA ALA A 18 -15.17 -19.58 6.52
C ALA A 18 -15.95 -18.28 6.19
N PRO A 19 -17.30 -18.31 6.15
CA PRO A 19 -18.12 -17.13 5.87
C PRO A 19 -17.81 -15.93 6.77
N GLU A 20 -17.52 -16.18 8.05
CA GLU A 20 -17.20 -15.17 9.06
C GLU A 20 -15.91 -14.43 8.71
N LEU A 21 -14.91 -15.15 8.17
CA LEU A 21 -13.66 -14.55 7.72
C LEU A 21 -13.87 -13.66 6.50
N LEU A 22 -14.70 -14.10 5.55
CA LEU A 22 -15.06 -13.30 4.37
C LEU A 22 -15.79 -12.01 4.76
N VAL A 23 -16.76 -12.10 5.67
CA VAL A 23 -17.49 -10.94 6.19
C VAL A 23 -16.56 -9.99 6.94
N SER A 24 -15.65 -10.53 7.77
CA SER A 24 -14.65 -9.72 8.47
C SER A 24 -13.73 -8.98 7.50
N ASN A 25 -13.24 -9.65 6.46
CA ASN A 25 -12.40 -9.02 5.43
C ASN A 25 -13.18 -7.95 4.65
N ALA A 26 -14.42 -8.23 4.25
CA ALA A 26 -15.26 -7.26 3.57
C ALA A 26 -15.53 -6.03 4.46
N ALA A 27 -15.87 -6.23 5.73
CA ALA A 27 -16.07 -5.16 6.71
C ALA A 27 -14.80 -4.35 6.95
N PHE A 28 -13.63 -5.01 7.07
CA PHE A 28 -12.36 -4.30 7.22
C PHE A 28 -12.11 -3.35 6.05
N TRP A 29 -12.27 -3.80 4.80
CA TRP A 29 -11.99 -2.94 3.65
C TRP A 29 -13.05 -1.87 3.37
N SER A 30 -14.30 -2.09 3.78
CA SER A 30 -15.45 -1.20 3.51
C SER A 30 -15.82 -0.22 4.63
N THR A 31 -15.18 -0.29 5.79
CA THR A 31 -15.50 0.56 6.95
C THR A 31 -14.51 1.71 7.14
N ILE A 32 -14.82 2.63 8.06
CA ILE A 32 -13.94 3.75 8.41
C ILE A 32 -12.63 3.31 9.08
N GLY A 33 -12.61 2.12 9.71
CA GLY A 33 -11.40 1.51 10.28
C GLY A 33 -10.48 0.87 9.24
N SER A 34 -10.86 0.94 7.96
CA SER A 34 -10.11 0.40 6.82
C SER A 34 -8.78 1.09 6.60
N PHE A 35 -7.86 0.37 5.98
CA PHE A 35 -6.65 0.95 5.41
C PHE A 35 -6.91 1.67 4.07
N ALA A 36 -8.11 1.55 3.49
CA ALA A 36 -8.49 2.21 2.25
C ALA A 36 -8.52 3.75 2.36
N VAL A 37 -9.10 4.28 3.44
CA VAL A 37 -9.18 5.74 3.65
C VAL A 37 -7.79 6.36 3.78
N PRO A 38 -6.87 5.85 4.62
CA PRO A 38 -5.47 6.29 4.64
C PRO A 38 -4.78 6.24 3.26
N LEU A 39 -5.02 5.21 2.46
CA LEU A 39 -4.43 5.09 1.12
C LEU A 39 -4.98 6.13 0.13
N ILE A 40 -6.28 6.43 0.20
CA ILE A 40 -6.89 7.50 -0.60
C ILE A 40 -6.26 8.86 -0.21
N MET A 41 -6.11 9.12 1.09
CA MET A 41 -5.45 10.33 1.57
C MET A 41 -4.00 10.42 1.11
N LEU A 42 -3.25 9.32 1.17
CA LEU A 42 -1.88 9.26 0.66
C LEU A 42 -1.83 9.60 -0.84
N GLY A 43 -2.74 9.04 -1.64
CA GLY A 43 -2.86 9.38 -3.06
C GLY A 43 -3.17 10.86 -3.30
N ALA A 44 -4.09 11.44 -2.52
CA ALA A 44 -4.41 12.86 -2.58
C ALA A 44 -3.20 13.74 -2.22
N VAL A 45 -2.43 13.36 -1.21
CA VAL A 45 -1.17 14.05 -0.83
C VAL A 45 -0.15 13.97 -1.95
N VAL A 46 0.03 12.80 -2.58
CA VAL A 46 0.96 12.64 -3.71
C VAL A 46 0.56 13.57 -4.87
N ILE A 47 -0.72 13.61 -5.24
CA ILE A 47 -1.23 14.51 -6.28
C ILE A 47 -1.04 15.98 -5.89
N TRP A 48 -1.28 16.32 -4.62
CA TRP A 48 -1.09 17.68 -4.12
C TRP A 48 0.37 18.14 -4.18
N LEU A 49 1.32 17.25 -3.83
CA LEU A 49 2.76 17.51 -3.92
C LEU A 49 3.18 17.74 -5.37
N ASP A 50 2.72 16.88 -6.27
CA ASP A 50 3.02 16.97 -7.70
C ASP A 50 2.52 18.29 -8.31
N LYS A 51 1.27 18.68 -8.01
CA LYS A 51 0.71 19.98 -8.43
C LYS A 51 1.49 21.18 -7.93
N ARG A 52 2.19 21.06 -6.79
CA ARG A 52 3.02 22.12 -6.21
C ARG A 52 4.49 22.02 -6.59
N GLN A 53 4.87 21.07 -7.44
CA GLN A 53 6.26 20.81 -7.82
C GLN A 53 7.15 20.51 -6.59
N ILE A 54 6.56 19.94 -5.53
CA ILE A 54 7.26 19.53 -4.33
C ILE A 54 7.69 18.06 -4.50
N PHE A 55 8.94 17.80 -4.17
CA PHE A 55 9.55 16.48 -4.32
C PHE A 55 8.90 15.45 -3.39
N LEU A 56 8.52 14.28 -3.90
CA LEU A 56 7.99 13.21 -3.07
C LEU A 56 9.14 12.49 -2.34
N PRO A 57 9.11 12.38 -1.00
CA PRO A 57 10.16 11.68 -0.26
C PRO A 57 10.25 10.19 -0.65
N ALA A 58 11.45 9.74 -0.99
CA ALA A 58 11.68 8.36 -1.45
C ALA A 58 11.30 7.28 -0.43
N PHE A 59 11.40 7.60 0.87
CA PHE A 59 11.04 6.65 1.91
C PHE A 59 9.57 6.26 1.86
N LEU A 60 8.66 7.13 1.39
CA LEU A 60 7.23 6.82 1.32
C LEU A 60 6.94 5.61 0.43
N GLY A 61 7.54 5.57 -0.77
CA GLY A 61 7.36 4.45 -1.70
C GLY A 61 7.92 3.14 -1.13
N TRP A 62 9.10 3.17 -0.53
CA TRP A 62 9.73 1.98 0.06
C TRP A 62 9.04 1.49 1.32
N SER A 63 8.66 2.40 2.24
CA SER A 63 7.91 2.05 3.44
C SER A 63 6.55 1.43 3.09
N LEU A 64 5.86 2.01 2.09
CA LEU A 64 4.61 1.44 1.59
C LEU A 64 4.83 0.05 0.97
N LEU A 65 5.89 -0.13 0.16
CA LEU A 65 6.20 -1.42 -0.46
C LEU A 65 6.46 -2.49 0.59
N VAL A 66 7.33 -2.20 1.57
CA VAL A 66 7.65 -3.12 2.66
C VAL A 66 6.38 -3.51 3.41
N TRP A 67 5.55 -2.53 3.79
CA TRP A 67 4.31 -2.79 4.51
C TRP A 67 3.34 -3.66 3.70
N MET A 68 3.12 -3.34 2.43
CA MET A 68 2.20 -4.07 1.56
C MET A 68 2.68 -5.50 1.30
N VAL A 69 3.97 -5.72 1.09
CA VAL A 69 4.55 -7.06 0.93
C VAL A 69 4.42 -7.85 2.22
N THR A 70 4.80 -7.28 3.37
CA THR A 70 4.68 -7.95 4.67
C THR A 70 3.24 -8.32 4.98
N ALA A 71 2.29 -7.39 4.80
CA ALA A 71 0.88 -7.65 5.04
C ALA A 71 0.31 -8.70 4.07
N SER A 72 0.70 -8.66 2.79
CA SER A 72 0.29 -9.67 1.80
C SER A 72 0.80 -11.07 2.14
N LEU A 73 2.03 -11.19 2.64
CA LEU A 73 2.60 -12.48 3.05
C LEU A 73 1.95 -13.02 4.34
N ILE A 74 1.42 -12.14 5.18
CA ILE A 74 0.71 -12.55 6.40
C ILE A 74 -0.76 -12.87 6.08
N ILE A 75 -1.35 -12.18 5.10
CA ILE A 75 -2.78 -12.14 4.78
C ILE A 75 -2.99 -12.22 3.25
N GLU A 76 -2.74 -13.38 2.63
CA GLU A 76 -2.62 -13.49 1.17
C GLU A 76 -3.93 -13.20 0.42
N VAL A 77 -5.05 -13.76 0.87
CA VAL A 77 -6.37 -13.43 0.30
C VAL A 77 -6.91 -12.16 0.95
N SER A 78 -6.39 -11.01 0.51
CA SER A 78 -6.79 -9.69 0.98
C SER A 78 -6.60 -8.61 -0.09
N GLY A 79 -6.91 -7.35 0.25
CA GLY A 79 -6.64 -6.19 -0.60
C GLY A 79 -5.17 -5.72 -0.59
N PHE A 80 -4.31 -6.22 0.30
CA PHE A 80 -2.91 -5.76 0.42
C PHE A 80 -2.06 -5.95 -0.84
N PRO A 81 -2.19 -7.06 -1.62
CA PRO A 81 -1.44 -7.23 -2.86
C PRO A 81 -1.65 -6.11 -3.88
N LEU A 82 -2.82 -5.44 -3.88
CA LEU A 82 -3.09 -4.30 -4.76
C LEU A 82 -2.24 -3.07 -4.42
N GLY A 83 -1.73 -2.96 -3.18
CA GLY A 83 -0.84 -1.89 -2.76
C GLY A 83 0.58 -2.00 -3.32
N ILE A 84 1.01 -3.20 -3.74
CA ILE A 84 2.34 -3.45 -4.29
C ILE A 84 2.58 -2.68 -5.60
N PRO A 85 1.74 -2.80 -6.66
CA PRO A 85 1.94 -2.02 -7.88
C PRO A 85 1.88 -0.51 -7.62
N ILE A 86 1.04 -0.05 -6.69
CA ILE A 86 0.96 1.36 -6.29
C ILE A 86 2.29 1.83 -5.70
N ALA A 87 2.87 1.07 -4.76
CA ALA A 87 4.16 1.40 -4.16
C ALA A 87 5.30 1.41 -5.18
N ILE A 88 5.29 0.47 -6.14
CA ILE A 88 6.25 0.44 -7.25
C ILE A 88 6.11 1.72 -8.10
N CYS A 89 4.89 2.12 -8.46
CA CYS A 89 4.65 3.36 -9.19
C CYS A 89 5.20 4.59 -8.44
N LEU A 90 5.03 4.68 -7.12
CA LEU A 90 5.59 5.77 -6.32
C LEU A 90 7.12 5.77 -6.35
N ILE A 91 7.76 4.60 -6.21
CA ILE A 91 9.23 4.49 -6.27
C ILE A 91 9.75 4.92 -7.65
N LEU A 92 9.09 4.49 -8.72
CA LEU A 92 9.44 4.88 -10.09
C LEU A 92 9.24 6.38 -10.32
N GLY A 93 8.11 6.94 -9.85
CA GLY A 93 7.83 8.38 -9.93
C GLY A 93 8.91 9.20 -9.22
N VAL A 94 9.33 8.80 -8.02
CA VAL A 94 10.42 9.47 -7.30
C VAL A 94 11.73 9.40 -8.10
N LYS A 95 12.07 8.25 -8.70
CA LYS A 95 13.27 8.13 -9.55
C LYS A 95 13.20 9.08 -10.76
N GLN A 96 12.04 9.21 -11.38
CA GLN A 96 11.82 10.11 -12.51
C GLN A 96 11.93 11.58 -12.09
N GLN A 97 11.37 11.99 -10.95
CA GLN A 97 11.52 13.35 -10.42
C GLN A 97 12.99 13.73 -10.22
N ARG A 98 13.86 12.78 -9.82
CA ARG A 98 15.31 13.03 -9.70
C ARG A 98 16.01 13.23 -11.03
N ALA A 99 15.48 12.69 -12.12
CA ALA A 99 16.06 12.80 -13.44
C ALA A 99 15.80 14.17 -14.08
N VAL A 100 14.76 14.89 -13.63
CA VAL A 100 14.37 16.20 -14.14
C VAL A 100 15.28 17.32 -13.58
N PRO A 101 16.03 18.07 -14.41
CA PRO A 101 17.03 19.04 -13.94
C PRO A 101 16.47 20.22 -13.15
N HIS A 102 15.33 20.79 -13.55
CA HIS A 102 14.80 22.03 -12.94
C HIS A 102 14.26 21.85 -11.52
N LEU A 103 13.93 20.61 -11.09
CA LEU A 103 13.53 20.30 -9.72
C LEU A 103 14.73 20.05 -8.79
N ARG A 104 15.96 19.96 -9.33
CA ARG A 104 17.18 19.75 -8.53
C ARG A 104 17.66 21.01 -7.83
N ASP A 105 17.40 22.19 -8.40
CA ASP A 105 17.86 23.47 -7.82
C ASP A 105 17.09 23.86 -6.55
N VAL A 106 15.80 23.54 -6.47
CA VAL A 106 14.96 23.76 -5.27
C VAL A 106 15.46 22.96 -4.06
N ARG A 107 16.23 21.89 -4.27
CA ARG A 107 16.83 21.09 -3.18
C ARG A 107 18.12 21.70 -2.60
N ARG A 108 18.76 22.62 -3.33
CA ARG A 108 20.04 23.24 -2.93
C ARG A 108 19.89 24.65 -2.34
N ALA A 109 18.72 25.26 -2.46
CA ALA A 109 18.34 26.50 -1.78
C ALA A 109 17.80 26.17 -0.37
#